data_AF-A0A4Q5QHP7-F1
#
_entry.id   AF-A0A4Q5QHP7-F1
#
_cell.length_a   1.000
_cell.length_b   1.000
_cell.length_c   1.000
_cell.angle_alpha   90.00
_cell.angle_beta   90.00
_cell.angle_gamma   90.00
#
_symmetry.space_group_name_H-M   'P 1'
#
loop_
_entity.id
_entity.type
_entity.pdbx_description
1 polymer ?
#
loop_
_entity_poly.entity_id
_entity_poly.type
_entity_poly.pdbx_seq_one_letter_code
_entity_poly.pdbx_strand_id
1 'polypeptide(L)'
;MASFKTAMKSGHPPTLFAAFLYFDFCFAIWVLNGAMGPFITETYKLTPAQTGFMISLPILAGALMRFPLGILAQYIGRKNAAITEMTVIMMAMAYGFFAVSSYNDVLAMGVLLGIAGASFGVALSLGSGWFPAEHKGLAMGIAGAGNSGTVLAVLFAPPLAQAYGWQTTYAFAGVVMLIPLAV
;
A
#
# COMPACT_ATOMS: atom_id res chain seq x y z
N MET A 1 29.96 17.22 4.06
CA MET A 1 28.86 16.26 3.84
C MET A 1 29.08 15.07 4.74
N ALA A 2 28.14 14.75 5.63
CA ALA A 2 28.20 13.47 6.34
C ALA A 2 28.12 12.34 5.30
N SER A 3 29.02 11.37 5.40
CA SER A 3 28.99 10.19 4.51
C SER A 3 27.69 9.42 4.73
N PHE A 4 27.10 8.86 3.66
CA PHE A 4 25.92 7.98 3.74
C PHE A 4 26.08 6.88 4.80
N LYS A 5 27.31 6.35 4.95
CA LYS A 5 27.66 5.35 5.97
C LYS A 5 27.52 5.88 7.40
N THR A 6 27.82 7.16 7.62
CA THR A 6 27.64 7.85 8.90
C THR A 6 26.16 8.06 9.19
N ALA A 7 25.37 8.47 8.19
CA ALA A 7 23.93 8.64 8.32
C ALA A 7 23.24 7.30 8.67
N MET A 8 23.57 6.21 7.99
CA MET A 8 22.98 4.89 8.28
C MET A 8 23.38 4.36 9.66
N LYS A 9 24.59 4.66 10.14
CA LYS A 9 25.01 4.28 11.51
C LYS A 9 24.36 5.11 12.62
N SER A 10 23.81 6.29 12.28
CA SER A 10 23.21 7.20 13.27
C SER A 10 21.80 6.79 13.72
N GLY A 11 21.16 5.85 13.02
CA GLY A 11 19.82 5.37 13.33
C GLY A 11 19.72 3.86 13.26
N HIS A 12 18.54 3.35 12.90
CA HIS A 12 18.27 1.90 12.80
C HIS A 12 17.95 1.50 11.35
N PRO A 13 18.97 1.16 10.53
CA PRO A 13 18.80 0.75 9.14
C PRO A 13 17.78 -0.37 8.89
N PRO A 14 17.70 -1.42 9.73
CA PRO A 14 16.70 -2.47 9.51
C PRO A 14 15.26 -1.94 9.60
N THR A 15 14.97 -1.03 10.54
CA THR A 15 13.63 -0.42 10.64
C THR A 15 13.33 0.46 9.45
N LEU A 16 14.33 1.16 8.92
CA LEU A 16 14.18 1.97 7.72
C LEU A 16 13.87 1.10 6.50
N PHE A 17 14.57 -0.03 6.36
CA PHE A 17 14.32 -0.99 5.29
C PHE A 17 12.95 -1.65 5.42
N ALA A 18 12.56 -2.07 6.63
CA ALA A 18 11.22 -2.61 6.89
C ALA A 18 10.13 -1.56 6.57
N ALA A 19 10.32 -0.30 6.97
CA ALA A 19 9.40 0.78 6.65
C ALA A 19 9.32 1.08 5.14
N PHE A 20 10.44 0.99 4.42
CA PHE A 20 10.47 1.08 2.97
C PHE A 20 9.66 -0.06 2.32
N LEU A 21 9.92 -1.32 2.69
CA LEU A 21 9.19 -2.47 2.15
C LEU A 21 7.69 -2.40 2.48
N TYR A 22 7.34 -2.13 3.73
CA TYR A 22 5.94 -1.95 4.12
C TYR A 22 5.26 -0.87 3.29
N PHE A 23 5.91 0.28 3.12
CA PHE A 23 5.34 1.36 2.32
C PHE A 23 5.22 0.96 0.85
N ASP A 24 6.23 0.29 0.30
CA ASP A 24 6.28 -0.15 -1.09
C ASP A 24 5.14 -1.10 -1.47
N PHE A 25 4.92 -2.13 -0.66
CA PHE A 25 3.85 -3.10 -0.91
C PHE A 25 2.47 -2.51 -0.64
N CYS A 26 2.30 -1.68 0.40
CA CYS A 26 1.06 -0.93 0.61
C CYS A 26 0.75 -0.02 -0.59
N PHE A 27 1.77 0.64 -1.15
CA PHE A 27 1.59 1.52 -2.30
C PHE A 27 1.19 0.75 -3.54
N ALA A 28 1.85 -0.38 -3.80
CA ALA A 28 1.51 -1.27 -4.91
C ALA A 28 0.04 -1.71 -4.83
N ILE A 29 -0.42 -2.10 -3.64
CA ILE A 29 -1.82 -2.49 -3.42
C ILE A 29 -2.76 -1.31 -3.61
N TRP A 30 -2.43 -0.14 -3.06
CA TRP A 30 -3.29 1.04 -3.15
C TRP A 30 -3.60 1.45 -4.59
N VAL A 31 -2.61 1.36 -5.49
CA VAL A 31 -2.78 1.68 -6.92
C VAL A 31 -3.28 0.49 -7.75
N LEU A 32 -3.41 -0.70 -7.17
CA LEU A 32 -3.72 -1.94 -7.89
C LEU A 32 -5.06 -1.83 -8.63
N ASN A 33 -6.07 -1.19 -8.04
CA ASN A 33 -7.36 -0.98 -8.70
C ASN A 33 -7.24 -0.10 -9.96
N GLY A 34 -6.31 0.86 -9.96
CA GLY A 34 -5.99 1.66 -11.13
C GLY A 34 -5.35 0.84 -12.24
N ALA A 35 -4.38 -0.02 -11.89
CA ALA A 35 -3.74 -0.94 -12.85
C ALA A 35 -4.74 -1.97 -13.41
N MET A 36 -5.69 -2.40 -12.58
CA MET A 36 -6.75 -3.34 -12.97
C MET A 36 -7.94 -2.70 -13.68
N GLY A 37 -7.99 -1.36 -13.71
CA GLY A 37 -9.11 -0.58 -14.25
C GLY A 37 -9.63 -1.09 -15.60
N PRO A 38 -8.79 -1.23 -16.63
CA PRO A 38 -9.22 -1.70 -17.95
C PRO A 38 -9.91 -3.07 -17.93
N PHE A 39 -9.38 -4.03 -17.16
CA PHE A 39 -9.91 -5.40 -17.07
C PHE A 39 -11.27 -5.44 -16.37
N ILE A 40 -11.42 -4.65 -15.32
CA ILE A 40 -12.68 -4.56 -14.57
C ILE A 40 -13.74 -3.84 -15.42
N THR A 41 -13.35 -2.77 -16.11
CA THR A 41 -14.22 -2.03 -17.04
C THR A 41 -14.74 -2.93 -18.15
N GLU A 42 -13.89 -3.78 -18.73
CA GLU A 42 -14.29 -4.75 -19.75
C GLU A 42 -15.24 -5.82 -19.18
N THR A 43 -14.91 -6.38 -18.01
CA THR A 43 -15.71 -7.43 -17.34
C THR A 43 -17.14 -6.97 -17.05
N TYR A 44 -17.30 -5.76 -16.50
CA TYR A 44 -18.61 -5.23 -16.10
C TYR A 44 -19.21 -4.25 -17.11
N LYS A 45 -18.59 -4.06 -18.28
CA LYS A 45 -18.99 -3.11 -19.33
C LYS A 45 -19.26 -1.71 -18.76
N LEU A 46 -18.34 -1.22 -17.93
CA LEU A 46 -18.52 0.02 -17.19
C LEU A 46 -18.44 1.24 -18.11
N THR A 47 -19.24 2.25 -17.79
CA THR A 47 -19.11 3.57 -18.41
C THR A 47 -17.79 4.26 -17.99
N PRO A 48 -17.30 5.25 -18.75
CA PRO A 48 -16.13 6.03 -18.36
C PRO A 48 -16.28 6.70 -16.98
N ALA A 49 -17.49 7.17 -16.65
CA ALA A 49 -17.79 7.78 -15.36
C ALA A 49 -17.67 6.76 -14.20
N GLN A 50 -18.22 5.55 -14.39
CA GLN A 50 -18.10 4.47 -13.39
C GLN A 50 -16.65 4.03 -13.19
N THR A 51 -15.92 3.86 -14.29
CA THR A 51 -14.49 3.53 -14.24
C THR A 51 -13.69 4.61 -13.49
N GLY A 52 -13.93 5.88 -13.80
CA GLY A 52 -13.28 7.00 -13.13
C GLY A 52 -13.59 7.04 -11.62
N PHE A 53 -14.85 6.80 -11.25
CA PHE A 53 -15.27 6.73 -9.85
C PHE A 53 -14.58 5.57 -9.11
N MET A 54 -14.58 4.38 -9.70
CA MET A 54 -13.93 3.19 -9.16
C MET A 54 -12.43 3.40 -8.88
N ILE A 55 -11.71 4.05 -9.79
CA ILE A 55 -10.27 4.33 -9.65
C ILE A 55 -10.02 5.45 -8.61
N SER A 56 -10.92 6.43 -8.53
CA SER A 56 -10.78 7.56 -7.60
C SER A 56 -11.12 7.19 -6.15
N LEU A 57 -11.98 6.20 -5.95
CA LEU A 57 -12.50 5.81 -4.64
C LEU A 57 -11.39 5.36 -3.65
N PRO A 58 -10.42 4.50 -4.02
CA PRO A 58 -9.28 4.18 -3.16
C PRO A 58 -8.45 5.40 -2.77
N ILE A 59 -8.28 6.36 -3.68
CA ILE A 59 -7.48 7.56 -3.42
C ILE A 59 -8.17 8.42 -2.37
N LEU A 60 -9.48 8.63 -2.51
CA LEU A 60 -10.30 9.37 -1.55
C LEU A 60 -10.35 8.65 -0.19
N ALA A 61 -10.61 7.34 -0.19
CA ALA A 61 -10.64 6.54 1.03
C ALA A 61 -9.29 6.57 1.75
N GLY A 62 -8.18 6.48 1.02
CA GLY A 62 -6.84 6.57 1.61
C GLY A 62 -6.54 7.93 2.21
N ALA A 63 -6.97 9.03 1.59
CA ALA A 63 -6.82 10.36 2.18
C ALA A 63 -7.54 10.46 3.54
N LEU A 64 -8.72 9.85 3.67
CA LEU A 64 -9.49 9.82 4.92
C LEU A 64 -8.88 8.86 5.95
N MET A 65 -8.48 7.66 5.53
CA MET A 65 -7.96 6.61 6.43
C MET A 65 -6.61 6.96 7.07
N ARG A 66 -5.87 7.94 6.52
CA ARG A 66 -4.64 8.49 7.14
C ARG A 66 -4.87 9.00 8.56
N PHE A 67 -6.02 9.62 8.84
CA PHE A 67 -6.30 10.17 10.17
C PHE A 67 -6.54 9.06 11.22
N PRO A 68 -7.48 8.12 11.04
CA PRO A 68 -7.67 7.01 11.96
C PRO A 68 -6.39 6.20 12.20
N LEU A 69 -5.65 5.89 11.13
CA LEU A 69 -4.42 5.11 11.27
C LEU A 69 -3.33 5.89 12.02
N GLY A 70 -3.20 7.19 11.75
CA GLY A 70 -2.28 8.06 12.47
C GLY A 70 -2.61 8.18 13.96
N ILE A 71 -3.90 8.22 14.31
CA ILE A 71 -4.36 8.18 15.71
C ILE A 71 -4.06 6.82 16.33
N LEU A 72 -4.39 5.72 15.64
CA LEU A 72 -4.12 4.36 16.10
C LEU A 72 -2.63 4.18 16.40
N ALA A 73 -1.75 4.65 15.51
CA ALA A 73 -0.30 4.59 15.69
C ALA A 73 0.21 5.34 16.92
N GLN A 74 -0.53 6.34 17.44
CA GLN A 74 -0.18 7.00 18.70
C GLN A 74 -0.50 6.14 19.93
N TYR A 75 -1.58 5.34 19.87
CA TYR A 75 -1.99 4.49 21.00
C TYR A 75 -1.25 3.15 21.04
N ILE A 76 -1.13 2.46 19.91
CA ILE A 76 -0.52 1.11 19.87
C ILE A 76 0.94 1.13 19.40
N GLY A 77 1.45 2.30 19.00
CA GLY A 77 2.78 2.48 18.44
C GLY A 77 2.85 2.22 16.93
N ARG A 78 3.84 2.86 16.28
CA ARG A 78 4.04 2.83 14.82
C ARG A 78 4.19 1.43 14.24
N LYS A 79 4.95 0.55 14.90
CA LYS A 79 5.16 -0.84 14.46
C LYS A 79 3.86 -1.63 14.47
N ASN A 80 3.13 -1.60 15.58
CA ASN A 80 1.89 -2.36 15.71
C ASN A 80 0.81 -1.81 14.77
N ALA A 81 0.75 -0.50 14.55
CA ALA A 81 -0.15 0.09 13.56
C ALA A 81 0.16 -0.38 12.14
N ALA A 82 1.44 -0.45 11.74
CA ALA A 82 1.82 -1.00 10.43
C ALA A 82 1.42 -2.48 10.28
N ILE A 83 1.66 -3.30 11.31
CA ILE A 83 1.26 -4.73 11.29
C ILE A 83 -0.26 -4.89 11.21
N THR A 84 -1.02 -4.12 12.00
CA THR A 84 -2.48 -4.13 11.96
C THR A 84 -2.99 -3.73 10.59
N GLU A 85 -2.44 -2.66 10.00
CA GLU A 85 -2.83 -2.21 8.67
C GLU A 85 -2.54 -3.28 7.61
N MET A 86 -1.33 -3.85 7.58
CA MET A 86 -0.97 -4.93 6.65
C MET A 86 -1.90 -6.14 6.80
N THR A 87 -2.24 -6.51 8.03
CA THR A 87 -3.17 -7.62 8.31
C THR A 87 -4.57 -7.33 7.77
N VAL A 88 -5.08 -6.11 7.97
CA VAL A 88 -6.38 -5.68 7.44
C VAL A 88 -6.38 -5.66 5.91
N ILE A 89 -5.29 -5.18 5.28
CA ILE A 89 -5.15 -5.19 3.82
C ILE A 89 -5.14 -6.63 3.29
N MET A 90 -4.45 -7.55 3.95
CA MET A 90 -4.45 -8.97 3.55
C MET A 90 -5.84 -9.59 3.63
N MET A 91 -6.60 -9.30 4.71
CA MET A 91 -7.99 -9.74 4.82
C MET A 91 -8.87 -9.13 3.71
N ALA A 92 -8.65 -7.85 3.39
CA ALA A 92 -9.34 -7.21 2.27
C ALA A 92 -9.00 -7.87 0.92
N MET A 93 -7.72 -8.22 0.67
CA MET A 93 -7.31 -8.92 -0.55
C MET A 93 -7.98 -10.30 -0.66
N ALA A 94 -8.06 -11.04 0.45
CA ALA A 94 -8.77 -12.31 0.49
C ALA A 94 -10.26 -12.14 0.17
N TYR A 95 -10.92 -11.12 0.75
CA TYR A 95 -12.29 -10.77 0.39
C TYR A 95 -12.42 -10.43 -1.10
N GLY A 96 -11.47 -9.67 -1.65
CA GLY A 96 -11.37 -9.31 -3.06
C GLY A 96 -11.40 -10.52 -4.01
N PHE A 97 -10.79 -11.63 -3.59
CA PHE A 97 -10.74 -12.86 -4.37
C PHE A 97 -12.03 -13.69 -4.26
N PHE A 98 -12.59 -13.84 -3.05
CA PHE A 98 -13.71 -14.75 -2.82
C PHE A 98 -15.09 -14.13 -3.02
N ALA A 99 -15.25 -12.83 -2.81
CA ALA A 99 -16.57 -12.19 -2.70
C ALA A 99 -16.89 -11.20 -3.82
N VAL A 100 -15.91 -10.78 -4.63
CA VAL A 100 -16.15 -9.75 -5.66
C VAL A 100 -16.80 -10.38 -6.88
N SER A 101 -18.11 -10.15 -7.00
CA SER A 101 -18.94 -10.65 -8.11
C SER A 101 -19.72 -9.54 -8.82
N SER A 102 -19.75 -8.34 -8.23
CA SER A 102 -20.46 -7.18 -8.78
C SER A 102 -19.60 -5.91 -8.77
N TYR A 103 -20.02 -4.92 -9.56
CA TYR A 103 -19.41 -3.59 -9.53
C TYR A 103 -19.44 -2.94 -8.14
N ASN A 104 -20.51 -3.14 -7.36
CA ASN A 104 -20.59 -2.62 -6.00
C ASN A 104 -19.54 -3.26 -5.07
N ASP A 105 -19.25 -4.55 -5.26
CA ASP A 105 -18.19 -5.22 -4.51
C ASP A 105 -16.81 -4.66 -4.89
N VAL A 106 -16.59 -4.31 -6.15
CA VAL A 106 -15.36 -3.63 -6.59
C VAL A 106 -15.24 -2.24 -5.93
N LEU A 107 -16.34 -1.50 -5.78
CA LEU A 107 -16.34 -0.23 -5.06
C LEU A 107 -16.03 -0.42 -3.57
N ALA A 108 -16.64 -1.41 -2.93
CA ALA A 108 -16.33 -1.77 -1.55
C ALA A 108 -14.85 -2.14 -1.40
N MET A 109 -14.32 -2.91 -2.35
CA MET A 109 -12.91 -3.25 -2.43
C MET A 109 -12.04 -1.99 -2.60
N GLY A 110 -12.47 -1.03 -3.41
CA GLY A 110 -11.81 0.26 -3.56
C GLY A 110 -11.70 1.03 -2.25
N VAL A 111 -12.74 1.02 -1.41
CA VAL A 111 -12.68 1.63 -0.06
C VAL A 111 -11.68 0.90 0.83
N LEU A 112 -11.67 -0.44 0.82
CA LEU A 112 -10.74 -1.24 1.62
C LEU A 112 -9.29 -1.03 1.17
N LEU A 113 -9.04 -0.93 -0.14
CA LEU A 113 -7.74 -0.58 -0.71
C LEU A 113 -7.25 0.80 -0.27
N GLY A 114 -8.18 1.71 0.03
CA GLY A 114 -7.86 3.01 0.64
C GLY A 114 -7.12 2.86 1.97
N ILE A 115 -7.35 1.80 2.74
CA ILE A 115 -6.61 1.55 3.98
C ILE A 115 -5.11 1.50 3.69
N ALA A 116 -4.68 0.86 2.60
CA ALA A 116 -3.27 0.83 2.19
C ALA A 116 -2.68 2.20 1.86
N GLY A 117 -3.50 3.15 1.41
CA GLY A 117 -3.10 4.54 1.19
C GLY A 117 -2.82 5.34 2.48
N ALA A 118 -3.23 4.81 3.63
CA ALA A 118 -2.99 5.41 4.94
C ALA A 118 -1.56 5.19 5.45
N SER A 119 -0.90 4.11 4.99
CA SER A 119 0.48 3.74 5.30
C SER A 119 1.50 4.88 5.21
N PHE A 120 1.29 5.87 4.34
CA PHE A 120 2.13 7.08 4.21
C PHE A 120 2.52 7.71 5.55
N GLY A 121 1.54 7.90 6.44
CA GLY A 121 1.77 8.57 7.72
C GLY A 121 2.61 7.72 8.68
N VAL A 122 2.34 6.41 8.72
CA VAL A 122 2.99 5.48 9.64
C VAL A 122 4.37 5.09 9.13
N ALA A 123 4.53 4.81 7.83
CA ALA A 123 5.79 4.39 7.22
C ALA A 123 6.89 5.44 7.35
N LEU A 124 6.61 6.69 6.97
CA LEU A 124 7.59 7.77 7.06
C LEU A 124 7.99 8.01 8.51
N SER A 125 7.03 7.95 9.43
CA SER A 125 7.28 8.10 10.86
C SER A 125 8.06 6.91 11.43
N LEU A 126 7.81 5.68 10.96
CA LEU A 126 8.50 4.47 11.39
C LEU A 126 9.96 4.46 10.92
N GLY A 127 10.18 4.71 9.62
CA GLY A 127 11.51 4.69 9.01
C GLY A 127 12.43 5.83 9.46
N SER A 128 11.88 7.04 9.63
CA SER A 128 12.66 8.20 10.09
C SER A 128 12.76 8.33 11.60
N GLY A 129 12.00 7.53 12.35
CA GLY A 129 11.83 7.67 13.79
C GLY A 129 13.07 7.47 14.63
N TRP A 130 14.05 6.74 14.11
CA TRP A 130 15.30 6.38 14.79
C TRP A 130 16.48 7.26 14.38
N PHE A 131 16.30 8.17 13.43
CA PHE A 131 17.36 9.00 12.88
C PHE A 131 17.35 10.40 13.51
N PRO A 132 18.54 10.99 13.80
CA PRO A 132 18.64 12.35 14.32
C PRO A 132 18.15 13.37 13.28
N ALA A 133 17.80 14.57 13.72
CA ALA A 133 17.24 15.63 12.87
C ALA A 133 18.07 15.90 11.60
N GLU A 134 19.40 15.84 11.71
CA GLU A 134 20.36 16.04 10.62
C GLU A 134 20.25 15.00 9.48
N HIS A 135 19.81 13.77 9.79
CA HIS A 135 19.68 12.66 8.84
C HIS A 135 18.24 12.21 8.63
N LYS A 136 17.30 12.79 9.36
CA LYS A 136 15.88 12.45 9.31
C LYS A 136 15.29 12.67 7.92
N GLY A 137 15.67 13.74 7.23
CA GLY A 137 15.24 14.01 5.86
C GLY A 137 15.67 12.91 4.88
N LEU A 138 16.90 12.42 4.98
CA LEU A 138 17.40 11.30 4.17
C LEU A 138 16.62 10.01 4.47
N ALA A 139 16.41 9.70 5.75
CA ALA A 139 15.63 8.52 6.15
C ALA A 139 14.17 8.60 5.67
N MET A 140 13.54 9.76 5.74
CA MET A 140 12.20 9.98 5.16
C MET A 140 12.22 9.80 3.64
N GLY A 141 13.25 10.26 2.94
CA GLY A 141 13.41 10.06 1.50
C GLY A 141 13.55 8.58 1.12
N ILE A 142 14.34 7.81 1.87
CA ILE A 142 14.49 6.36 1.65
C ILE A 142 13.17 5.63 1.94
N ALA A 143 12.51 5.91 3.07
CA ALA A 143 11.21 5.32 3.35
C ALA A 143 10.17 5.70 2.28
N GLY A 144 10.14 6.98 1.89
CA GLY A 144 9.25 7.52 0.86
C GLY A 144 9.56 7.02 -0.55
N ALA A 145 10.75 6.47 -0.79
CA ALA A 145 11.05 5.79 -2.04
C ALA A 145 10.10 4.60 -2.28
N GLY A 146 9.44 4.06 -1.24
CA GLY A 146 8.40 3.05 -1.37
C GLY A 146 7.21 3.44 -2.24
N ASN A 147 7.07 4.70 -2.67
CA ASN A 147 6.15 5.00 -3.77
C ASN A 147 6.49 4.22 -5.07
N SER A 148 7.69 3.62 -5.17
CA SER A 148 8.10 2.69 -6.22
C SER A 148 7.17 1.49 -6.39
N GLY A 149 6.39 1.13 -5.37
CA GLY A 149 5.36 0.09 -5.46
C GLY A 149 4.37 0.33 -6.59
N THR A 150 4.17 1.60 -7.00
CA THR A 150 3.36 1.94 -8.19
C THR A 150 3.89 1.25 -9.45
N VAL A 151 5.21 1.26 -9.64
CA VAL A 151 5.85 0.63 -10.79
C VAL A 151 5.67 -0.87 -10.73
N LEU A 152 5.82 -1.48 -9.55
CA LEU A 152 5.59 -2.92 -9.36
C LEU A 152 4.14 -3.29 -9.72
N ALA A 153 3.16 -2.53 -9.23
CA ALA A 153 1.76 -2.79 -9.55
C ALA A 153 1.48 -2.69 -11.05
N VAL A 154 1.93 -1.63 -11.72
CA VAL A 154 1.70 -1.45 -13.16
C VAL A 154 2.46 -2.47 -14.01
N LEU A 155 3.65 -2.89 -13.58
CA LEU A 155 4.48 -3.85 -14.33
C LEU A 155 3.96 -5.28 -14.19
N PHE A 156 3.53 -5.69 -13.00
CA PHE A 156 3.16 -7.08 -12.72
C PHE A 156 1.66 -7.35 -12.77
N ALA A 157 0.80 -6.40 -12.40
CA ALA A 157 -0.64 -6.65 -12.29
C ALA A 157 -1.32 -6.95 -13.64
N PRO A 158 -1.09 -6.19 -14.74
CA PRO A 158 -1.73 -6.47 -16.02
C PRO A 158 -1.33 -7.82 -16.63
N PRO A 159 -0.04 -8.22 -16.69
CA PRO A 159 0.34 -9.55 -17.17
C PRO A 159 -0.25 -10.68 -16.32
N LEU A 160 -0.27 -10.54 -14.99
CA LEU A 160 -0.89 -11.51 -14.09
C LEU A 160 -2.39 -11.63 -14.34
N ALA A 161 -3.06 -10.51 -14.57
CA ALA A 161 -4.49 -10.51 -14.84
C ALA A 161 -4.85 -11.12 -16.19
N GLN A 162 -4.01 -10.92 -17.22
CA GLN A 162 -4.17 -11.57 -18.52
C GLN A 162 -3.98 -13.08 -18.43
N ALA A 163 -3.02 -13.55 -17.63
CA ALA A 163 -2.71 -14.97 -17.51
C ALA A 163 -3.66 -15.74 -16.58
N TYR A 164 -4.08 -15.13 -15.46
CA TYR A 164 -4.78 -15.83 -14.37
C TYR A 164 -6.10 -15.16 -13.93
N GLY A 165 -6.50 -14.06 -14.58
CA GLY A 165 -7.67 -13.28 -14.21
C GLY A 165 -7.39 -12.20 -13.16
N TRP A 166 -8.16 -11.11 -13.22
CA TRP A 166 -7.94 -9.95 -12.38
C TRP A 166 -8.25 -10.19 -10.89
N GLN A 167 -9.20 -11.08 -10.56
CA GLN A 167 -9.45 -11.48 -9.18
C GLN A 167 -8.23 -12.18 -8.56
N THR A 168 -7.55 -13.05 -9.33
CA THR A 168 -6.36 -13.77 -8.88
C THR A 168 -5.21 -12.82 -8.58
N THR A 169 -5.11 -11.71 -9.31
CA THR A 169 -4.12 -10.66 -9.03
C THR A 169 -4.30 -10.03 -7.64
N TYR A 170 -5.54 -9.86 -7.16
CA TYR A 170 -5.81 -9.41 -5.79
C TYR A 170 -5.34 -10.44 -4.75
N ALA A 171 -5.60 -11.73 -4.98
CA ALA A 171 -5.12 -12.79 -4.10
C ALA A 171 -3.58 -12.82 -4.05
N PHE A 172 -2.93 -12.74 -5.21
CA PHE A 172 -1.47 -12.71 -5.31
C PHE A 172 -0.89 -11.52 -4.54
N ALA A 173 -1.45 -10.32 -4.71
CA ALA A 173 -1.07 -9.12 -3.98
C ALA A 173 -1.19 -9.29 -2.44
N GLY A 174 -2.25 -9.97 -1.99
CA GLY A 174 -2.42 -10.30 -0.58
C GLY A 174 -1.36 -11.26 -0.04
N VAL A 175 -0.94 -12.26 -0.83
CA VAL A 175 0.10 -13.22 -0.44
C VAL A 175 1.47 -12.54 -0.37
N VAL A 176 1.84 -11.71 -1.35
CA VAL A 176 3.15 -11.04 -1.33
C VAL A 176 3.28 -10.01 -0.20
N MET A 177 2.18 -9.53 0.38
CA MET A 177 2.19 -8.70 1.60
C MET A 177 2.79 -9.42 2.82
N LEU A 178 2.92 -10.75 2.80
CA LEU A 178 3.64 -11.49 3.84
C LEU A 178 5.13 -11.14 3.90
N ILE A 179 5.72 -10.67 2.80
CA ILE A 179 7.14 -10.33 2.71
C ILE A 179 7.48 -9.17 3.66
N PRO A 180 6.87 -7.97 3.56
CA PRO A 180 7.15 -6.87 4.49
C PRO A 180 6.74 -7.19 5.94
N LEU A 181 5.81 -8.13 6.15
CA LEU A 181 5.36 -8.51 7.49
C LEU A 181 6.37 -9.42 8.22
N ALA A 182 7.22 -10.14 7.47
CA ALA A 182 8.23 -11.05 8.01
C ALA A 182 9.55 -10.36 8.41
N VAL A 183 9.71 -9.07 8.08
CA VAL A 183 10.93 -8.27 8.30
C VAL A 183 10.72 -7.27 9.43
#